data_AF-A0A7X0M724-F1
#
_entry.id   AF-A0A7X0M724-F1
#
_cell.length_a   1.000
_cell.length_b   1.000
_cell.length_c   1.000
_cell.angle_alpha   90.00
_cell.angle_beta   90.00
_cell.angle_gamma   90.00
#
_symmetry.space_group_name_H-M   'P 1'
#
loop_
_entity.id
_entity.type
_entity.pdbx_description
1 polymer ?
#
loop_
_entity_poly.entity_id
_entity_poly.type
_entity_poly.pdbx_seq_one_letter_code
_entity_poly.pdbx_strand_id
1 'polypeptide(L)'
;MAALLVSLVSLYFAWSADVSARRAADAAQAETDRHPLLEIASVDVAVVGGLSGTEKAGERTSRVTGARGAVVDISLRNRGSGEAYVTSATVLVQRVNRLQGCSQLGGPLTVEADYDVAVPEDMQIPGTLTRETRFLVESGRHGRFTLTVGPEGTTDVDSPWLAVVGVTLHEAEGRDLALPTIALVVPGGGRGMTLDGLRWRLPRTSDIRCMRGNASVVAEVTALPGVVVPNELAALDRALARYR
;
A
#
# COMPACT_ATOMS: atom_id res chain seq x y z
N MET A 1 3.05 72.02 -23.23
CA MET A 1 3.65 70.68 -23.31
C MET A 1 3.37 69.78 -22.11
N ALA A 2 3.22 70.29 -20.87
CA ALA A 2 2.98 69.44 -19.69
C ALA A 2 1.65 68.66 -19.69
N ALA A 3 0.55 69.21 -20.22
CA ALA A 3 -0.77 68.56 -20.22
C ALA A 3 -0.85 67.31 -21.14
N LEU A 4 -0.05 67.28 -22.22
CA LEU A 4 -0.02 66.18 -23.18
C LEU A 4 0.72 64.94 -22.61
N LEU A 5 1.71 65.17 -21.76
CA LEU A 5 2.45 64.12 -21.05
C LEU A 5 1.59 63.42 -19.98
N VAL A 6 0.72 64.16 -19.28
CA VAL A 6 -0.15 63.59 -18.23
C VAL A 6 -1.24 62.65 -18.82
N SER A 7 -1.78 62.97 -19.99
CA SER A 7 -2.77 62.11 -20.68
C SER A 7 -2.18 60.80 -21.21
N LEU A 8 -0.94 60.83 -21.73
CA LEU A 8 -0.28 59.61 -22.23
C LEU A 8 0.07 58.64 -21.10
N VAL A 9 0.49 59.17 -19.95
CA VAL A 9 0.79 58.35 -18.77
C VAL A 9 -0.46 57.68 -18.22
N SER A 10 -1.59 58.40 -18.16
CA SER A 10 -2.86 57.83 -17.68
C SER A 10 -3.46 56.78 -18.64
N LEU A 11 -3.32 56.94 -19.95
CA LEU A 11 -3.68 55.89 -20.92
C LEU A 11 -2.81 54.64 -20.77
N TYR A 12 -1.50 54.80 -20.54
CA TYR A 12 -0.58 53.68 -20.35
C TYR A 12 -0.94 52.86 -19.10
N PHE A 13 -1.25 53.52 -17.98
CA PHE A 13 -1.69 52.84 -16.76
C PHE A 13 -3.04 52.13 -16.95
N ALA A 14 -4.02 52.76 -17.60
CA ALA A 14 -5.32 52.13 -17.87
C ALA A 14 -5.19 50.88 -18.78
N TRP A 15 -4.33 50.94 -19.80
CA TRP A 15 -4.07 49.81 -20.69
C TRP A 15 -3.34 48.66 -19.96
N SER A 16 -2.35 48.99 -19.12
CA SER A 16 -1.64 47.99 -18.32
C SER A 16 -2.54 47.25 -17.31
N ALA A 17 -3.52 47.96 -16.75
CA ALA A 17 -4.51 47.41 -15.83
C ALA A 17 -5.49 46.46 -16.54
N ASP A 18 -6.00 46.85 -17.72
CA ASP A 18 -6.90 46.00 -18.53
C ASP A 18 -6.19 44.72 -19.02
N VAL A 19 -4.94 44.81 -19.48
CA VAL A 19 -4.13 43.63 -19.86
C VAL A 19 -3.89 42.71 -18.66
N SER A 20 -3.66 43.26 -17.48
CA SER A 20 -3.46 42.46 -16.25
C SER A 20 -4.76 41.80 -15.80
N ALA A 21 -5.89 42.51 -15.87
CA ALA A 21 -7.20 41.98 -15.53
C ALA A 21 -7.63 40.84 -16.47
N ARG A 22 -7.41 40.99 -17.78
CA ARG A 22 -7.68 39.93 -18.76
C ARG A 22 -6.80 38.70 -18.52
N ARG A 23 -5.50 38.89 -18.29
CA ARG A 23 -4.61 37.77 -17.94
C ARG A 23 -5.02 37.04 -16.66
N ALA A 24 -5.50 37.77 -15.65
CA ALA A 24 -6.02 37.17 -14.43
C ALA A 24 -7.33 36.40 -14.67
N ALA A 25 -8.24 36.93 -15.50
CA ALA A 25 -9.47 36.26 -15.88
C ALA A 25 -9.19 35.01 -16.72
N ASP A 26 -8.31 35.09 -17.72
CA ASP A 26 -7.88 33.96 -18.55
C ASP A 26 -7.19 32.89 -17.71
N ALA A 27 -6.37 33.27 -16.72
CA ALA A 27 -5.74 32.34 -15.79
C ALA A 27 -6.77 31.67 -14.87
N ALA A 28 -7.77 32.41 -14.37
CA ALA A 28 -8.83 31.85 -13.54
C ALA A 28 -9.74 30.89 -14.34
N GLN A 29 -10.05 31.23 -15.59
CA GLN A 29 -10.78 30.37 -16.51
C GLN A 29 -9.97 29.10 -16.81
N ALA A 30 -8.68 29.25 -17.12
CA ALA A 30 -7.78 28.11 -17.36
C ALA A 30 -7.63 27.21 -16.13
N GLU A 31 -7.67 27.75 -14.92
CA GLU A 31 -7.70 26.98 -13.67
C GLU A 31 -9.02 26.22 -13.50
N THR A 32 -10.14 26.82 -13.94
CA THR A 32 -11.47 26.19 -13.88
C THR A 32 -11.63 25.06 -14.91
N ASP A 33 -10.95 25.18 -16.05
CA ASP A 33 -10.93 24.17 -17.12
C ASP A 33 -9.88 23.07 -16.88
N ARG A 34 -9.16 23.12 -15.76
CA ARG A 34 -8.23 22.06 -15.38
C ARG A 34 -9.01 20.84 -14.92
N HIS A 35 -8.73 19.71 -15.57
CA HIS A 35 -9.29 18.42 -15.19
C HIS A 35 -8.15 17.47 -14.88
N PRO A 36 -8.03 16.94 -13.66
CA PRO A 36 -7.07 15.88 -13.40
C PRO A 36 -7.51 14.59 -14.09
N LEU A 37 -6.53 13.80 -14.48
CA LEU A 37 -6.73 12.48 -15.06
C LEU A 37 -5.67 11.56 -14.50
N LEU A 38 -5.98 11.01 -13.33
CA LEU A 38 -5.09 10.11 -12.63
C LEU A 38 -5.28 8.68 -13.17
N GLU A 39 -4.18 8.03 -13.48
CA GLU A 39 -4.13 6.65 -13.97
C GLU A 39 -3.14 5.85 -13.11
N ILE A 40 -3.45 4.57 -12.86
CA ILE A 40 -2.48 3.63 -12.30
C ILE A 40 -1.49 3.26 -13.42
N ALA A 41 -0.22 3.61 -13.21
CA ALA A 41 0.87 3.29 -14.14
C ALA A 41 1.49 1.91 -13.87
N SER A 42 1.69 1.57 -12.60
CA SER A 42 2.14 0.24 -12.16
C SER A 42 1.72 -0.05 -10.73
N VAL A 43 1.68 -1.34 -10.41
CA VAL A 43 1.47 -1.86 -9.05
C VAL A 43 2.52 -2.91 -8.79
N ASP A 44 3.31 -2.71 -7.74
CA ASP A 44 4.35 -3.62 -7.30
C ASP A 44 4.07 -4.02 -5.85
N VAL A 45 4.28 -5.30 -5.54
CA VAL A 45 4.09 -5.81 -4.17
C VAL A 45 5.35 -6.52 -3.74
N ALA A 46 5.82 -6.17 -2.55
CA ALA A 46 7.05 -6.68 -1.98
C ALA A 46 6.93 -6.83 -0.46
N VAL A 47 7.88 -7.55 0.13
CA VAL A 47 8.08 -7.53 1.58
C VAL A 47 9.15 -6.49 1.94
N VAL A 48 8.79 -5.58 2.83
CA VAL A 48 9.74 -4.61 3.40
C VAL A 48 10.09 -4.98 4.84
N GLY A 49 11.30 -4.65 5.25
CA GLY A 49 11.71 -4.64 6.65
C GLY A 49 11.84 -3.21 7.17
N GLY A 50 12.22 -3.07 8.45
CA GLY A 50 12.45 -1.76 9.05
C GLY A 50 11.20 -1.07 9.56
N LEU A 51 10.04 -1.73 9.55
CA LEU A 51 8.84 -1.19 10.17
C LEU A 51 9.05 -1.05 11.67
N SER A 52 8.49 0.03 12.22
CA SER A 52 8.36 0.19 13.67
C SER A 52 7.21 -0.68 14.16
N GLY A 53 7.21 -0.96 15.46
CA GLY A 53 6.14 -1.69 16.08
C GLY A 53 6.33 -1.86 17.58
N THR A 54 5.50 -2.73 18.15
CA THR A 54 5.50 -3.07 19.56
C THR A 54 5.59 -4.59 19.75
N GLU A 55 6.48 -5.04 20.62
CA GLU A 55 6.55 -6.42 21.07
C GLU A 55 5.98 -6.52 22.49
N LYS A 56 5.06 -7.45 22.69
CA LYS A 56 4.48 -7.81 23.99
C LYS A 56 4.96 -9.21 24.39
N ALA A 57 5.61 -9.28 25.54
CA ALA A 57 6.10 -10.51 26.15
C ALA A 57 5.58 -10.60 27.59
N GLY A 58 4.45 -11.30 27.79
CA GLY A 58 3.69 -11.23 29.04
C GLY A 58 3.17 -9.82 29.29
N GLU A 59 3.48 -9.25 30.46
CA GLU A 59 3.10 -7.87 30.81
C GLU A 59 4.07 -6.80 30.27
N ARG A 60 5.22 -7.20 29.71
CA ARG A 60 6.22 -6.26 29.20
C ARG A 60 5.88 -5.87 27.76
N THR A 61 5.85 -4.57 27.52
CA THR A 61 5.72 -3.98 26.18
C THR A 61 7.01 -3.24 25.84
N SER A 62 7.58 -3.50 24.67
CA SER A 62 8.79 -2.83 24.19
C SER A 62 8.64 -2.40 22.74
N ARG A 63 9.25 -1.26 22.37
CA ARG A 63 9.26 -0.82 20.98
C ARG A 63 10.27 -1.64 20.19
N VAL A 64 9.86 -2.13 19.04
CA VAL A 64 10.73 -2.86 18.12
C VAL A 64 10.90 -2.09 16.82
N THR A 65 12.10 -2.20 16.26
CA THR A 65 12.44 -1.69 14.94
C THR A 65 12.92 -2.86 14.10
N GLY A 66 12.51 -2.92 12.83
CA GLY A 66 12.87 -4.04 11.95
C GLY A 66 11.77 -5.06 11.75
N ALA A 67 10.54 -4.75 12.18
CA ALA A 67 9.38 -5.55 11.80
C ALA A 67 9.24 -5.58 10.27
N ARG A 68 8.62 -6.65 9.78
CA ARG A 68 8.43 -6.88 8.35
C ARG A 68 6.97 -6.76 7.97
N GLY A 69 6.70 -6.31 6.76
CA GLY A 69 5.36 -6.12 6.25
C GLY A 69 5.27 -6.29 4.75
N ALA A 70 4.05 -6.51 4.25
CA ALA A 70 3.79 -6.40 2.83
C ALA A 70 3.59 -4.91 2.49
N VAL A 71 4.26 -4.44 1.46
CA VAL A 71 4.03 -3.11 0.88
C VAL A 71 3.39 -3.27 -0.49
N VAL A 72 2.34 -2.49 -0.73
CA VAL A 72 1.76 -2.27 -2.06
C VAL A 72 2.26 -0.90 -2.52
N ASP A 73 3.07 -0.91 -3.56
CA ASP A 73 3.69 0.27 -4.15
C ASP A 73 3.01 0.60 -5.47
N ILE A 74 2.43 1.80 -5.54
CA ILE A 74 1.50 2.20 -6.58
C ILE A 74 2.11 3.41 -7.29
N SER A 75 2.50 3.20 -8.55
CA SER A 75 2.90 4.30 -9.41
C SER A 75 1.67 4.90 -10.07
N LEU A 76 1.47 6.18 -9.86
CA LEU A 76 0.37 6.96 -10.42
C LEU A 76 0.91 7.92 -11.48
N ARG A 77 0.14 8.15 -12.53
CA ARG A 77 0.43 9.19 -13.54
C ARG A 77 -0.77 10.10 -13.67
N ASN A 78 -0.56 11.40 -13.53
CA ASN A 78 -1.59 12.39 -13.84
C ASN A 78 -1.37 12.91 -15.26
N ARG A 79 -2.28 12.57 -16.17
CA ARG A 79 -2.31 13.06 -17.56
C ARG A 79 -3.21 14.29 -17.75
N GLY A 80 -3.90 14.67 -16.69
CA GLY A 80 -4.80 15.80 -16.70
C GLY A 80 -4.05 17.12 -16.74
N SER A 81 -4.77 18.19 -17.02
CA SER A 81 -4.27 19.55 -16.95
C SER A 81 -4.26 20.09 -15.51
N GLY A 82 -5.06 19.49 -14.61
CA GLY A 82 -5.17 19.83 -13.18
C GLY A 82 -4.38 18.93 -12.24
N GLU A 83 -4.22 19.39 -10.99
CA GLU A 83 -3.71 18.58 -9.88
C GLU A 83 -4.69 17.47 -9.51
N ALA A 84 -4.18 16.25 -9.27
CA ALA A 84 -5.00 15.13 -8.81
C ALA A 84 -4.71 14.82 -7.34
N TYR A 85 -5.76 14.61 -6.55
CA TYR A 85 -5.64 14.27 -5.13
C TYR A 85 -6.27 12.92 -4.84
N VAL A 86 -5.50 12.01 -4.26
CA VAL A 86 -6.04 10.81 -3.60
C VAL A 86 -6.35 11.17 -2.15
N THR A 87 -7.60 10.95 -1.74
CA THR A 87 -8.13 11.31 -0.41
C THR A 87 -8.24 10.12 0.52
N SER A 88 -8.43 8.92 -0.02
CA SER A 88 -8.41 7.71 0.80
C SER A 88 -8.06 6.48 -0.03
N ALA A 89 -7.69 5.42 0.65
CA ALA A 89 -7.51 4.10 0.07
C ALA A 89 -8.38 3.09 0.85
N THR A 90 -9.24 2.37 0.13
CA THR A 90 -10.04 1.29 0.69
C THR A 90 -9.42 -0.06 0.31
N VAL A 91 -9.14 -0.88 1.33
CA VAL A 91 -8.63 -2.25 1.18
C VAL A 91 -9.78 -3.21 1.46
N LEU A 92 -10.18 -3.96 0.44
CA LEU A 92 -11.11 -5.08 0.57
C LEU A 92 -10.31 -6.34 0.88
N VAL A 93 -10.41 -6.83 2.11
CA VAL A 93 -9.81 -8.10 2.52
C VAL A 93 -10.74 -9.23 2.15
N GLN A 94 -10.34 -10.07 1.20
CA GLN A 94 -11.16 -11.16 0.67
C GLN A 94 -10.84 -12.51 1.32
N ARG A 95 -9.60 -12.68 1.77
CA ARG A 95 -9.14 -13.89 2.44
C ARG A 95 -7.98 -13.56 3.37
N VAL A 96 -7.94 -14.21 4.52
CA VAL A 96 -6.80 -14.20 5.45
C VAL A 96 -6.46 -15.65 5.79
N ASN A 97 -5.17 -16.00 5.78
CA ASN A 97 -4.69 -17.27 6.30
C ASN A 97 -3.44 -17.02 7.15
N ARG A 98 -3.33 -17.74 8.27
CA ARG A 98 -2.07 -17.87 9.00
C ARG A 98 -1.51 -19.25 8.73
N LEU A 99 -0.23 -19.31 8.35
CA LEU A 99 0.45 -20.59 8.26
C LEU A 99 0.70 -21.13 9.67
N GLN A 100 0.76 -22.44 9.81
CA GLN A 100 0.98 -23.10 11.09
C GLN A 100 2.47 -23.10 11.46
N GLY A 101 2.77 -22.79 12.72
CA GLY A 101 4.10 -22.97 13.30
C GLY A 101 4.45 -24.45 13.43
N CYS A 102 5.18 -25.00 12.47
CA CYS A 102 5.48 -26.45 12.44
C CYS A 102 6.63 -26.88 13.36
N SER A 103 7.24 -25.96 14.12
CA SER A 103 8.26 -26.28 15.13
C SER A 103 7.65 -26.26 16.52
N GLN A 104 7.95 -27.26 17.36
CA GLN A 104 7.47 -27.34 18.75
C GLN A 104 8.15 -26.34 19.72
N LEU A 105 8.71 -25.24 19.21
CA LEU A 105 9.49 -24.29 20.00
C LEU A 105 8.89 -22.90 19.84
N GLY A 106 8.25 -22.39 20.90
CA GLY A 106 7.75 -21.02 20.97
C GLY A 106 6.96 -20.79 22.27
N GLY A 107 7.15 -19.61 22.87
CA GLY A 107 6.23 -19.07 23.89
C GLY A 107 5.41 -17.94 23.26
N PRO A 108 4.34 -17.47 23.91
CA PRO A 108 3.51 -16.40 23.36
C PRO A 108 4.29 -15.09 23.36
N LEU A 109 4.87 -14.75 22.20
CA LEU A 109 5.38 -13.43 21.90
C LEU A 109 4.41 -12.83 20.89
N THR A 110 3.99 -11.59 21.13
CA THR A 110 3.17 -10.85 20.18
C THR A 110 3.97 -9.71 19.60
N VAL A 111 4.19 -9.70 18.29
CA VAL A 111 4.76 -8.53 17.59
C VAL A 111 3.68 -7.91 16.73
N GLU A 112 3.53 -6.60 16.89
CA GLU A 112 2.60 -5.75 16.17
C GLU A 112 3.42 -4.69 15.43
N ALA A 113 3.37 -4.69 14.10
CA ALA A 113 4.02 -3.65 13.31
C ALA A 113 3.04 -2.52 13.00
N ASP A 114 3.56 -1.30 12.89
CA ASP A 114 2.79 -0.12 12.54
C ASP A 114 2.49 -0.14 11.02
N TYR A 115 1.39 -0.79 10.64
CA TYR A 115 0.91 -0.83 9.25
C TYR A 115 0.01 0.36 8.93
N ASP A 116 0.03 0.82 7.68
CA ASP A 116 -0.95 1.79 7.17
C ASP A 116 -2.37 1.24 7.22
N VAL A 117 -2.51 -0.07 6.99
CA VAL A 117 -3.75 -0.84 7.11
C VAL A 117 -3.46 -2.10 7.91
N ALA A 118 -3.82 -2.07 9.19
CA ALA A 118 -3.78 -3.23 10.07
C ALA A 118 -5.10 -4.02 9.97
N VAL A 119 -5.01 -5.32 9.66
CA VAL A 119 -6.16 -6.22 9.49
C VAL A 119 -6.47 -6.91 10.81
N PRO A 120 -7.65 -6.64 11.43
CA PRO A 120 -8.02 -7.26 12.71
C PRO A 120 -8.11 -8.79 12.63
N GLU A 121 -7.71 -9.48 13.69
CA GLU A 121 -7.80 -10.96 13.73
C GLU A 121 -9.24 -11.47 13.73
N ASP A 122 -10.17 -10.70 14.28
CA ASP A 122 -11.60 -11.01 14.40
C ASP A 122 -12.44 -10.42 13.25
N MET A 123 -11.79 -9.85 12.24
CA MET A 123 -12.48 -9.28 11.08
C MET A 123 -13.35 -10.33 10.38
N GLN A 124 -14.63 -10.01 10.16
CA GLN A 124 -15.49 -10.82 9.30
C GLN A 124 -15.06 -10.63 7.84
N ILE A 125 -14.75 -11.75 7.16
CA ILE A 125 -14.27 -11.75 5.77
C ILE A 125 -15.40 -12.22 4.81
N PRO A 126 -15.62 -11.53 3.68
CA PRO A 126 -14.91 -10.34 3.20
C PRO A 126 -15.24 -9.08 4.02
N GLY A 127 -14.24 -8.23 4.23
CA GLY A 127 -14.36 -6.98 5.01
C GLY A 127 -13.53 -5.85 4.41
N THR A 128 -13.89 -4.60 4.70
CA THR A 128 -13.19 -3.41 4.18
C THR A 128 -12.55 -2.59 5.29
N LEU A 129 -11.39 -2.02 4.98
CA LEU A 129 -10.67 -1.06 5.83
C LEU A 129 -10.35 0.17 4.98
N THR A 130 -10.59 1.36 5.50
CA THR A 130 -10.30 2.61 4.78
C THR A 130 -9.22 3.39 5.52
N ARG A 131 -8.21 3.84 4.78
CA ARG A 131 -7.15 4.71 5.25
C ARG A 131 -7.32 6.08 4.60
N GLU A 132 -7.60 7.09 5.41
CA GLU A 132 -7.59 8.49 4.96
C GLU A 132 -6.16 8.94 4.61
N THR A 133 -6.03 9.72 3.54
CA THR A 133 -4.74 10.24 3.08
C THR A 133 -4.92 11.56 2.31
N ARG A 134 -3.81 12.22 2.01
CA ARG A 134 -3.79 13.36 1.08
C ARG A 134 -2.54 13.25 0.24
N PHE A 135 -2.68 12.65 -0.92
CA PHE A 135 -1.57 12.44 -1.84
C PHE A 135 -1.82 13.20 -3.14
N LEU A 136 -0.97 14.21 -3.40
CA LEU A 136 -1.02 15.05 -4.58
C LEU A 136 -0.16 14.46 -5.70
N VAL A 137 -0.72 14.41 -6.91
CA VAL A 137 0.02 14.20 -8.15
C VAL A 137 -0.18 15.41 -9.05
N GLU A 138 0.88 16.20 -9.20
CA GLU A 138 0.90 17.36 -10.09
C GLU A 138 0.54 16.99 -11.55
N SER A 139 -0.01 17.97 -12.27
CA SER A 139 -0.33 17.86 -13.70
C SER A 139 0.88 17.40 -14.53
N GLY A 140 0.69 16.39 -15.37
CA GLY A 140 1.74 15.82 -16.23
C GLY A 140 2.85 15.07 -15.48
N ARG A 141 2.72 14.84 -14.16
CA ARG A 141 3.74 14.16 -13.34
C ARG A 141 3.35 12.73 -12.97
N HIS A 142 4.37 12.02 -12.48
CA HIS A 142 4.22 10.74 -11.81
C HIS A 142 4.32 10.92 -10.30
N GLY A 143 3.52 10.16 -9.55
CA GLY A 143 3.58 10.05 -8.10
C GLY A 143 3.77 8.59 -7.69
N ARG A 144 4.36 8.37 -6.53
CA ARG A 144 4.50 7.04 -5.92
C ARG A 144 3.78 7.02 -4.58
N PHE A 145 2.74 6.20 -4.49
CA PHE A 145 1.92 6.04 -3.30
C PHE A 145 2.12 4.63 -2.75
N THR A 146 2.40 4.51 -1.45
CA THR A 146 2.68 3.23 -0.80
C THR A 146 1.67 2.95 0.31
N LEU A 147 1.28 1.69 0.43
CA LEU A 147 0.47 1.18 1.54
C LEU A 147 1.15 -0.04 2.15
N THR A 148 1.42 0.00 3.44
CA THR A 148 1.78 -1.20 4.19
C THR A 148 0.52 -1.89 4.73
N VAL A 149 0.39 -3.18 4.46
CA VAL A 149 -0.77 -3.98 4.86
C VAL A 149 -0.29 -5.22 5.62
N GLY A 150 -0.88 -5.47 6.77
CA GLY A 150 -0.51 -6.61 7.61
C GLY A 150 -1.53 -6.85 8.72
N PRO A 151 -1.34 -7.87 9.55
CA PRO A 151 -2.26 -8.17 10.64
C PRO A 151 -2.13 -7.16 11.79
N GLU A 152 -3.25 -6.84 12.44
CA GLU A 152 -3.30 -6.12 13.71
C GLU A 152 -2.79 -7.04 14.82
N GLY A 153 -1.47 -7.03 15.02
CA GLY A 153 -0.78 -7.95 15.92
C GLY A 153 -0.59 -9.35 15.34
N THR A 154 0.44 -10.04 15.83
CA THR A 154 0.65 -11.47 15.56
C THR A 154 0.90 -12.17 16.87
N THR A 155 -0.06 -12.97 17.36
CA THR A 155 0.09 -13.78 18.59
C THR A 155 1.06 -14.96 18.41
N ASP A 156 1.48 -15.23 17.17
CA ASP A 156 2.52 -16.17 16.80
C ASP A 156 3.46 -15.49 15.81
N VAL A 157 4.51 -14.85 16.33
CA VAL A 157 5.50 -14.13 15.52
C VAL A 157 6.18 -15.05 14.51
N ASP A 158 6.24 -16.36 14.74
CA ASP A 158 7.01 -17.30 13.91
C ASP A 158 6.25 -17.73 12.63
N SER A 159 4.95 -17.45 12.56
CA SER A 159 4.07 -17.95 11.50
C SER A 159 3.76 -16.89 10.44
N PRO A 160 4.07 -17.15 9.15
CA PRO A 160 3.71 -16.23 8.08
C PRO A 160 2.20 -15.97 8.01
N TRP A 161 1.86 -14.72 7.75
CA TRP A 161 0.50 -14.28 7.50
C TRP A 161 0.30 -14.01 6.02
N LEU A 162 -0.82 -14.47 5.48
CA LEU A 162 -1.19 -14.35 4.07
C LEU A 162 -2.54 -13.65 3.98
N ALA A 163 -2.71 -12.79 2.99
CA ALA A 163 -4.01 -12.23 2.66
C ALA A 163 -4.19 -12.10 1.14
N VAL A 164 -5.45 -12.08 0.72
CA VAL A 164 -5.83 -11.70 -0.65
C VAL A 164 -6.67 -10.44 -0.53
N VAL A 165 -6.25 -9.37 -1.19
CA VAL A 165 -6.83 -8.04 -1.04
C VAL A 165 -7.11 -7.38 -2.39
N GLY A 166 -8.17 -6.59 -2.45
CA GLY A 166 -8.36 -5.55 -3.45
C GLY A 166 -8.05 -4.18 -2.85
N VAL A 167 -7.51 -3.26 -3.65
CA VAL A 167 -7.25 -1.88 -3.22
C VAL A 167 -7.94 -0.94 -4.18
N THR A 168 -8.67 0.03 -3.65
CA THR A 168 -9.27 1.13 -4.41
C THR A 168 -8.75 2.45 -3.87
N LEU A 169 -8.18 3.29 -4.73
CA LEU A 169 -7.83 4.67 -4.38
C LEU A 169 -8.99 5.58 -4.76
N HIS A 170 -9.41 6.42 -3.83
CA HIS A 170 -10.50 7.38 -4.02
C HIS A 170 -9.92 8.77 -4.30
N GLU A 171 -10.34 9.37 -5.41
CA GLU A 171 -9.96 10.74 -5.76
C GLU A 171 -10.90 11.77 -5.12
N ALA A 172 -10.39 12.97 -4.87
CA ALA A 172 -11.19 14.09 -4.37
C ALA A 172 -12.39 14.44 -5.29
N GLU A 173 -12.24 14.19 -6.59
CA GLU A 173 -13.26 14.46 -7.60
C GLU A 173 -14.25 13.30 -7.79
N GLY A 174 -14.20 12.29 -6.92
CA GLY A 174 -15.17 11.19 -6.90
C GLY A 174 -14.90 10.05 -7.89
N ARG A 175 -13.72 10.02 -8.52
CA ARG A 175 -13.27 8.86 -9.29
C ARG A 175 -12.60 7.83 -8.39
N ASP A 176 -12.77 6.57 -8.76
CA ASP A 176 -12.15 5.43 -8.10
C ASP A 176 -11.14 4.75 -9.03
N LEU A 177 -9.94 4.51 -8.52
CA LEU A 177 -8.88 3.77 -9.19
C LEU A 177 -8.72 2.40 -8.51
N ALA A 178 -9.33 1.38 -9.09
CA ALA A 178 -9.22 0.02 -8.60
C ALA A 178 -7.94 -0.66 -9.10
N LEU A 179 -7.17 -1.22 -8.17
CA LEU A 179 -6.02 -2.05 -8.46
C LEU A 179 -6.44 -3.49 -8.77
N PRO A 180 -5.61 -4.28 -9.47
CA PRO A 180 -5.77 -5.72 -9.53
C PRO A 180 -5.85 -6.33 -8.13
N THR A 181 -6.54 -7.47 -7.97
CA THR A 181 -6.50 -8.24 -6.72
C THR A 181 -5.09 -8.78 -6.49
N ILE A 182 -4.59 -8.70 -5.27
CA ILE A 182 -3.21 -9.02 -4.92
C ILE A 182 -3.17 -9.99 -3.75
N ALA A 183 -2.28 -10.98 -3.81
CA ALA A 183 -1.90 -11.75 -2.64
C ALA A 183 -0.76 -11.05 -1.89
N LEU A 184 -0.83 -11.08 -0.57
CA LEU A 184 0.17 -10.52 0.34
C LEU A 184 0.78 -11.63 1.18
N VAL A 185 2.05 -11.45 1.55
CA VAL A 185 2.71 -12.28 2.55
C VAL A 185 3.49 -11.40 3.51
N VAL A 186 3.26 -11.59 4.80
CA VAL A 186 4.09 -11.07 5.87
C VAL A 186 4.86 -12.26 6.44
N PRO A 187 6.19 -12.32 6.30
CA PRO A 187 6.97 -13.41 6.84
C PRO A 187 6.86 -13.49 8.36
N GLY A 188 6.97 -14.71 8.89
CA GLY A 188 7.22 -14.91 10.30
C GLY A 188 8.63 -14.42 10.68
N GLY A 189 8.83 -14.20 11.96
CA GLY A 189 10.09 -13.93 12.62
C GLY A 189 10.78 -15.20 13.13
N GLY A 190 11.89 -14.99 13.83
CA GLY A 190 12.50 -15.97 14.73
C GLY A 190 12.87 -17.31 14.10
N ARG A 191 12.18 -18.37 14.55
CA ARG A 191 12.53 -19.79 14.31
C ARG A 191 11.60 -20.49 13.32
N GLY A 192 10.54 -19.81 12.89
CA GLY A 192 9.57 -20.33 11.93
C GLY A 192 10.01 -20.18 10.48
N MET A 193 9.07 -19.81 9.62
CA MET A 193 9.35 -19.57 8.20
C MET A 193 9.80 -18.13 8.01
N THR A 194 11.08 -17.96 7.70
CA THR A 194 11.71 -16.64 7.56
C THR A 194 12.12 -16.38 6.12
N LEU A 195 12.10 -15.11 5.73
CA LEU A 195 12.49 -14.66 4.39
C LEU A 195 13.88 -13.98 4.42
N ASP A 196 14.75 -14.30 3.48
CA ASP A 196 16.03 -13.59 3.26
C ASP A 196 16.19 -13.30 1.76
N GLY A 197 15.99 -12.04 1.37
CA GLY A 197 15.75 -11.68 -0.03
C GLY A 197 14.53 -12.42 -0.57
N LEU A 198 14.74 -13.27 -1.59
CA LEU A 198 13.70 -14.16 -2.16
C LEU A 198 13.89 -15.63 -1.75
N ARG A 199 14.64 -15.91 -0.68
CA ARG A 199 14.88 -17.27 -0.19
C ARG A 199 14.15 -17.48 1.14
N TRP A 200 13.23 -18.44 1.14
CA TRP A 200 12.56 -18.87 2.37
C TRP A 200 13.39 -19.92 3.10
N ARG A 201 13.65 -19.66 4.38
CA ARG A 201 14.17 -20.64 5.33
C ARG A 201 13.00 -21.26 6.05
N LEU A 202 12.81 -22.55 5.84
CA LEU A 202 11.75 -23.33 6.49
C LEU A 202 12.27 -23.92 7.81
N PRO A 203 11.41 -24.07 8.83
CA PRO A 203 11.79 -24.66 10.10
C PRO A 203 12.24 -26.11 9.89
N ARG A 204 13.21 -26.56 10.71
CA ARG A 204 13.52 -27.98 10.82
C ARG A 204 12.43 -28.62 11.68
N THR A 205 11.64 -29.51 11.10
CA THR A 205 10.55 -30.19 11.80
C THR A 205 10.41 -31.63 11.32
N SER A 206 10.01 -32.51 12.24
CA SER A 206 9.54 -33.86 11.93
C SER A 206 8.05 -33.91 11.57
N ASP A 207 7.30 -32.82 11.76
CA ASP A 207 5.88 -32.74 11.42
C ASP A 207 5.68 -32.40 9.94
N ILE A 208 5.80 -33.44 9.11
CA ILE A 208 5.57 -33.36 7.66
C ILE A 208 4.10 -33.03 7.35
N ARG A 209 3.15 -33.41 8.21
CA ARG A 209 1.73 -33.12 7.99
C ARG A 209 1.44 -31.63 8.11
N CYS A 210 2.02 -30.98 9.13
CA CYS A 210 1.94 -29.52 9.27
C CYS A 210 2.52 -28.79 8.04
N MET A 211 3.71 -29.19 7.59
CA MET A 211 4.33 -28.58 6.40
C MET A 211 3.51 -28.79 5.13
N ARG A 212 2.84 -29.94 4.97
CA ARG A 212 1.92 -30.19 3.85
C ARG A 212 0.68 -29.29 3.92
N GLY A 213 0.12 -29.08 5.11
CA GLY A 213 -0.99 -28.15 5.31
C GLY A 213 -0.63 -26.74 4.84
N ASN A 214 0.52 -26.24 5.28
CA ASN A 214 1.04 -24.94 4.83
C ASN A 214 1.29 -24.89 3.32
N ALA A 215 1.87 -25.96 2.75
CA ALA A 215 2.11 -26.06 1.31
C ALA A 215 0.81 -26.02 0.48
N SER A 216 -0.27 -26.60 1.00
CA SER A 216 -1.60 -26.59 0.39
C SER A 216 -2.22 -25.19 0.43
N VAL A 217 -2.17 -24.50 1.57
CA VAL A 217 -2.70 -23.13 1.69
C VAL A 217 -1.98 -22.18 0.73
N VAL A 218 -0.66 -22.24 0.65
CA VAL A 218 0.12 -21.40 -0.26
C VAL A 218 -0.17 -21.75 -1.73
N ALA A 219 -0.32 -23.05 -2.07
CA ALA A 219 -0.69 -23.48 -3.42
C ALA A 219 -2.05 -22.91 -3.82
N GLU A 220 -3.01 -22.97 -2.91
CA GLU A 220 -4.38 -22.54 -3.17
C GLU A 220 -4.43 -21.03 -3.44
N VAL A 221 -3.75 -20.22 -2.62
CA VAL A 221 -3.68 -18.77 -2.80
C VAL A 221 -2.97 -18.40 -4.11
N THR A 222 -1.84 -19.06 -4.42
CA THR A 222 -1.07 -18.75 -5.64
C THR A 222 -1.75 -19.24 -6.93
N ALA A 223 -2.68 -20.18 -6.83
CA ALA A 223 -3.47 -20.66 -7.95
C ALA A 223 -4.77 -19.87 -8.20
N LEU A 224 -5.10 -18.86 -7.37
CA LEU A 224 -6.32 -18.08 -7.54
C LEU A 224 -6.29 -17.30 -8.88
N PRO A 225 -7.34 -17.41 -9.71
CA PRO A 225 -7.38 -16.73 -11.00
C PRO A 225 -7.47 -15.20 -10.82
N GLY A 226 -6.68 -14.47 -11.61
CA GLY A 226 -6.69 -12.99 -11.60
C GLY A 226 -5.99 -12.34 -10.41
N VAL A 227 -5.39 -13.12 -9.51
CA VAL A 227 -4.62 -12.61 -8.37
C VAL A 227 -3.17 -12.37 -8.78
N VAL A 228 -2.66 -11.18 -8.50
CA VAL A 228 -1.24 -10.86 -8.61
C VAL A 228 -0.51 -11.52 -7.45
N VAL A 229 0.46 -12.39 -7.76
CA VAL A 229 1.28 -13.10 -6.76
C VAL A 229 2.65 -12.43 -6.67
N PRO A 230 3.05 -11.88 -5.51
CA PRO A 230 4.36 -11.26 -5.36
C PRO A 230 5.48 -12.32 -5.38
N ASN A 231 6.69 -11.88 -5.73
CA ASN A 231 7.87 -12.75 -5.88
C ASN A 231 8.17 -13.52 -4.59
N GLU A 232 7.96 -12.90 -3.44
CA GLU A 232 8.15 -13.46 -2.11
C GLU A 232 7.17 -14.61 -1.86
N LEU A 233 5.89 -14.45 -2.19
CA LEU A 233 4.90 -15.52 -2.02
C LEU A 233 5.15 -16.65 -3.02
N ALA A 234 5.49 -16.34 -4.27
CA ALA A 234 5.90 -17.34 -5.26
C ALA A 234 7.16 -18.09 -4.82
N ALA A 235 8.10 -17.43 -4.13
CA ALA A 235 9.26 -18.08 -3.55
C ALA A 235 8.89 -19.01 -2.39
N LEU A 236 7.90 -18.64 -1.57
CA LEU A 236 7.39 -19.51 -0.50
C LEU A 236 6.76 -20.76 -1.09
N ASP A 237 5.96 -20.60 -2.14
CA ASP A 237 5.33 -21.69 -2.88
C ASP A 237 6.37 -22.73 -3.36
N ARG A 238 7.43 -22.24 -4.03
CA ARG A 238 8.56 -23.08 -4.47
C ARG A 238 9.29 -23.75 -3.31
N ALA A 239 9.49 -23.06 -2.20
CA ALA A 239 10.15 -23.64 -1.03
C ALA A 239 9.32 -24.77 -0.39
N LEU A 240 7.99 -24.64 -0.42
CA LEU A 240 7.05 -25.61 0.14
C LEU A 240 6.71 -26.75 -0.83
N ALA A 241 7.05 -26.64 -2.12
CA ALA A 241 6.70 -27.62 -3.15
C ALA A 241 7.11 -29.07 -2.80
N ARG A 242 8.19 -29.27 -2.05
CA ARG A 242 8.67 -30.60 -1.61
C ARG A 242 7.75 -31.32 -0.62
N TYR A 243 6.74 -30.64 -0.08
CA TYR A 243 5.78 -31.19 0.89
C TYR A 243 4.42 -31.52 0.29
N ARG A 244 4.22 -31.23 -1.01
CA ARG A 244 3.00 -31.54 -1.77
C ARG A 244 2.93 -33.01 -2.13
#